data_AF-A0A2S2C7I2-F1
#
_entry.id   AF-A0A2S2C7I2-F1
#
_cell.length_a   1.000
_cell.length_b   1.000
_cell.length_c   1.000
_cell.angle_alpha   90.00
_cell.angle_beta   90.00
_cell.angle_gamma   90.00
#
_symmetry.space_group_name_H-M   'P 1'
#
loop_
_entity.id
_entity.type
_entity.pdbx_description
1 polymer ?
#
loop_
_entity_poly.entity_id
_entity_poly.type
_entity_poly.pdbx_seq_one_letter_code
_entity_poly.pdbx_strand_id
1 'polypeptide(L)'
;MPPFNTAIVKGYNALTGGRVKLGKWDEYMSMRAGVLAINTAFRDLLSNDLGAVAGMLFDIGTGRFPAPPLPGEDTADARSVWHAELARARDNIKVDKAQAAADQQDVTHTQVQGWLRDLGLALGFDVWIASNDRGRPYGDGRLADGCLAVLPPPIAGGPASDAIRLIDVLWLESNGCVTAAFEVEHSTSIYSGIVRMLDLALSGEPGAIRGLYLVAPDSREEEVRAQLRRPAFSRVSDLHVRYLPYGELDSNREAIARFGRGLHPIEQLARNLN
;
A
#
# COMPACT_ATOMS: atom_id res chain seq x y z
N MET A 1 12.78 -17.68 14.19
CA MET A 1 12.42 -17.27 15.56
C MET A 1 11.05 -16.62 15.45
N PRO A 2 10.02 -17.05 16.21
CA PRO A 2 8.69 -16.45 16.04
C PRO A 2 8.74 -14.95 16.40
N PRO A 3 8.09 -14.08 15.63
CA PRO A 3 7.93 -12.67 16.01
C PRO A 3 7.27 -12.58 17.39
N PHE A 4 7.75 -11.69 18.26
CA PHE A 4 7.15 -11.50 19.59
C PHE A 4 7.12 -10.01 19.95
N ASN A 5 5.95 -9.54 20.35
CA ASN A 5 5.72 -8.21 20.90
C ASN A 5 4.66 -8.32 22.01
N THR A 6 4.37 -7.20 22.68
CA THR A 6 3.42 -7.18 23.80
C THR A 6 2.04 -7.70 23.43
N ALA A 7 1.55 -7.47 22.20
CA ALA A 7 0.27 -7.97 21.74
C ALA A 7 0.29 -9.51 21.58
N ILE A 8 1.32 -10.07 20.95
CA ILE A 8 1.46 -11.52 20.79
C ILE A 8 1.51 -12.23 22.15
N VAL A 9 2.21 -11.66 23.14
CA VAL A 9 2.24 -12.22 24.50
C VAL A 9 0.87 -12.15 25.18
N LYS A 10 0.15 -11.04 25.03
CA LYS A 10 -1.22 -10.91 25.54
C LYS A 10 -2.16 -11.94 24.92
N GLY A 11 -2.08 -12.12 23.60
CA GLY A 11 -2.89 -13.12 22.91
C GLY A 11 -2.55 -14.55 23.31
N TYR A 12 -1.26 -14.87 23.48
CA TYR A 12 -0.82 -16.18 23.97
C TYR A 12 -1.36 -16.47 25.37
N ASN A 13 -1.25 -15.49 26.28
CA ASN A 13 -1.78 -15.62 27.64
C ASN A 13 -3.31 -15.77 27.65
N ALA A 14 -4.02 -15.01 26.82
CA ALA A 14 -5.47 -15.11 26.69
C ALA A 14 -5.91 -16.49 26.13
N LEU A 15 -5.17 -17.01 25.15
CA LEU A 15 -5.47 -18.30 24.52
C LEU A 15 -5.16 -19.51 25.42
N THR A 16 -4.11 -19.41 26.24
CA THR A 16 -3.59 -20.55 27.03
C THR A 16 -3.88 -20.48 28.52
N GLY A 17 -4.35 -19.32 29.01
CA GLY A 17 -4.45 -19.02 30.45
C GLY A 17 -3.09 -18.73 31.10
N GLY A 18 -2.02 -18.60 30.30
CA GLY A 18 -0.68 -18.30 30.75
C GLY A 18 -0.53 -16.91 31.36
N ARG A 19 0.60 -16.67 32.05
CA ARG A 19 0.97 -15.37 32.64
C ARG A 19 2.39 -14.95 32.26
N VAL A 20 2.78 -15.23 31.01
CA VAL A 20 4.10 -14.90 30.46
C VAL A 20 4.27 -13.39 30.40
N LYS A 21 5.45 -12.89 30.80
CA LYS A 21 5.85 -11.49 30.67
C LYS A 21 7.11 -11.36 29.81
N LEU A 22 7.18 -10.27 29.05
CA LEU A 22 8.40 -9.92 28.31
C LEU A 22 9.52 -9.53 29.27
N GLY A 23 10.77 -9.84 28.90
CA GLY A 23 11.97 -9.45 29.64
C GLY A 23 12.64 -10.56 30.46
N LYS A 24 12.10 -11.79 30.46
CA LYS A 24 12.73 -12.97 31.06
C LYS A 24 12.90 -14.09 30.04
N TRP A 25 14.12 -14.63 29.96
CA TRP A 25 14.48 -15.64 28.96
C TRP A 25 13.71 -16.95 29.12
N ASP A 26 13.53 -17.43 30.36
CA ASP A 26 12.84 -18.69 30.63
C ASP A 26 11.33 -18.62 30.32
N GLU A 27 10.72 -17.47 30.60
CA GLU A 27 9.31 -17.22 30.26
C GLU A 27 9.11 -17.14 28.74
N TYR A 28 10.05 -16.51 28.03
CA TYR A 28 10.08 -16.50 26.56
C TYR A 28 10.26 -17.91 25.97
N MET A 29 11.17 -18.73 26.51
CA MET A 29 11.38 -20.10 26.06
C MET A 29 10.15 -20.99 26.27
N SER A 30 9.48 -20.82 27.42
CA SER A 30 8.23 -21.52 27.73
C SER A 30 7.12 -21.14 26.74
N MET A 31 6.97 -19.83 26.46
CA MET A 31 6.03 -19.35 25.45
C MET A 31 6.35 -19.91 24.06
N ARG A 32 7.62 -19.87 23.65
CA ARG A 32 8.06 -20.39 22.35
C ARG A 32 7.71 -21.87 22.20
N ALA A 33 7.97 -22.68 23.23
CA ALA A 33 7.61 -24.09 23.21
C ALA A 33 6.09 -24.29 23.06
N GLY A 34 5.28 -23.50 23.77
CA GLY A 34 3.82 -23.53 23.64
C GLY A 34 3.31 -23.10 22.25
N VAL A 35 3.87 -22.03 21.68
CA VAL A 35 3.54 -21.59 20.31
C VAL A 35 3.85 -22.68 19.27
N LEU A 36 4.99 -23.35 19.42
CA LEU A 36 5.34 -24.48 18.54
C LEU A 36 4.35 -25.63 18.69
N ALA A 37 3.97 -25.98 19.92
CA ALA A 37 2.98 -27.03 20.17
C ALA A 37 1.61 -26.71 19.53
N ILE A 38 1.14 -25.46 19.66
CA ILE A 38 -0.09 -24.98 19.01
C ILE A 38 0.04 -25.09 17.48
N ASN A 39 1.15 -24.62 16.90
CA ASN A 39 1.35 -24.66 15.46
C ASN A 39 1.37 -26.10 14.92
N THR A 40 1.98 -27.03 15.66
CA THR A 40 1.99 -28.46 15.31
C THR A 40 0.61 -29.09 15.43
N ALA A 41 -0.16 -28.75 16.47
CA ALA A 41 -1.52 -29.29 16.67
C ALA A 41 -2.50 -28.87 15.56
N PHE A 42 -2.31 -27.69 14.97
CA PHE A 42 -3.15 -27.13 13.91
C PHE A 42 -2.38 -26.93 12.60
N ARG A 43 -1.44 -27.83 12.27
CA ARG A 43 -0.53 -27.66 11.12
C ARG A 43 -1.24 -27.51 9.77
N ASP A 44 -2.46 -28.04 9.66
CA ASP A 44 -3.24 -27.98 8.42
C ASP A 44 -3.91 -26.60 8.24
N LEU A 45 -3.98 -25.80 9.30
CA LEU A 45 -4.58 -24.47 9.32
C LEU A 45 -3.55 -23.34 9.52
N LEU A 46 -2.34 -23.67 9.99
CA LEU A 46 -1.30 -22.70 10.32
C LEU A 46 -0.05 -22.90 9.45
N SER A 47 0.63 -21.80 9.12
CA SER A 47 1.82 -21.80 8.27
C SER A 47 3.04 -22.41 8.96
N ASN A 48 3.93 -23.04 8.17
CA ASN A 48 5.17 -23.65 8.67
C ASN A 48 6.19 -22.62 9.18
N ASP A 49 6.10 -21.37 8.74
CA ASP A 49 6.99 -20.27 9.13
C ASP A 49 6.59 -19.57 10.44
N LEU A 50 5.54 -20.06 11.11
CA LEU A 50 4.95 -19.49 12.32
C LEU A 50 4.31 -18.10 12.14
N GLY A 51 4.22 -17.60 10.90
CA GLY A 51 3.59 -16.31 10.60
C GLY A 51 2.10 -16.30 10.93
N ALA A 52 1.37 -17.35 10.56
CA ALA A 52 -0.07 -17.46 10.80
C ALA A 52 -0.40 -17.51 12.31
N VAL A 53 0.36 -18.29 13.10
CA VAL A 53 0.15 -18.34 14.55
C VAL A 53 0.52 -17.02 15.21
N ALA A 54 1.58 -16.33 14.77
CA ALA A 54 1.95 -15.02 15.28
C ALA A 54 0.86 -13.97 14.98
N GLY A 55 0.30 -13.98 13.76
CA GLY A 55 -0.81 -13.10 13.37
C GLY A 55 -2.07 -13.36 14.19
N MET A 56 -2.46 -14.63 14.36
CA MET A 56 -3.59 -15.01 15.20
C MET A 56 -3.43 -14.52 16.64
N LEU A 57 -2.26 -14.74 17.26
CA LEU A 57 -1.98 -14.29 18.62
C LEU A 57 -1.97 -12.76 18.72
N PHE A 58 -1.48 -12.06 17.68
CA PHE A 58 -1.53 -10.60 17.63
C PHE A 58 -2.97 -10.08 17.57
N ASP A 59 -3.82 -10.65 16.71
CA ASP A 59 -5.22 -10.24 16.60
C ASP A 59 -6.02 -10.51 17.89
N ILE A 60 -5.76 -11.63 18.56
CA ILE A 60 -6.37 -11.90 19.88
C ILE A 60 -5.85 -10.90 20.92
N GLY A 61 -4.53 -10.67 20.97
CA GLY A 61 -3.91 -9.81 21.97
C GLY A 61 -4.19 -8.31 21.82
N THR A 62 -4.64 -7.89 20.63
CA THR A 62 -5.13 -6.54 20.35
C THR A 62 -6.65 -6.40 20.57
N GLY A 63 -7.34 -7.50 20.86
CA GLY A 63 -8.80 -7.51 21.05
C GLY A 63 -9.60 -7.53 19.75
N ARG A 64 -8.96 -7.76 18.60
CA ARG A 64 -9.62 -7.86 17.30
C ARG A 64 -10.49 -9.10 17.19
N PHE A 65 -10.06 -10.21 17.81
CA PHE A 65 -10.86 -11.42 17.98
C PHE A 65 -10.88 -11.84 19.45
N PRO A 66 -12.03 -12.35 19.96
CA PRO A 66 -12.10 -12.88 21.30
C PRO A 66 -11.37 -14.22 21.39
N ALA A 67 -10.61 -14.43 22.48
CA ALA A 67 -10.02 -15.73 22.78
C ALA A 67 -11.13 -16.75 23.13
N PRO A 68 -10.96 -18.04 22.76
CA PRO A 68 -11.89 -19.08 23.18
C PRO A 68 -11.87 -19.26 24.71
N PRO A 69 -12.95 -19.80 25.31
CA PRO A 69 -12.95 -20.12 26.73
C PRO A 69 -11.84 -21.12 27.07
N LEU A 70 -11.22 -20.94 28.23
CA LEU A 70 -10.17 -21.84 28.70
C LEU A 70 -10.75 -23.21 29.07
N PRO A 71 -9.96 -24.30 29.06
CA PRO A 71 -10.44 -25.65 29.35
C PRO A 71 -11.22 -25.83 30.67
N GLY A 72 -10.96 -24.98 31.68
CA GLY A 72 -11.69 -24.99 32.96
C GLY A 72 -12.96 -24.13 33.00
N GLU A 73 -13.21 -23.33 31.97
CA GLU A 73 -14.33 -22.39 31.83
C GLU A 73 -15.21 -22.73 30.61
N ASP A 74 -14.89 -23.83 29.90
CA ASP A 74 -15.48 -24.26 28.64
C ASP A 74 -16.86 -24.91 28.80
N THR A 75 -17.82 -24.11 29.25
CA THR A 75 -19.25 -24.46 29.35
C THR A 75 -19.97 -24.23 28.02
N ALA A 76 -21.14 -24.86 27.85
CA ALA A 76 -21.97 -24.64 26.66
C ALA A 76 -22.35 -23.16 26.48
N ASP A 77 -22.66 -22.47 27.59
CA ASP A 77 -23.00 -21.05 27.59
C ASP A 77 -21.79 -20.18 27.22
N ALA A 78 -20.61 -20.46 27.77
CA ALA A 78 -19.38 -19.74 27.44
C ALA A 78 -19.01 -19.88 25.94
N ARG A 79 -19.15 -21.09 25.38
CA ARG A 79 -18.97 -21.30 23.93
C ARG A 79 -19.98 -20.53 23.10
N SER A 80 -21.25 -20.49 23.53
CA SER A 80 -22.30 -19.75 22.83
C SER A 80 -22.01 -18.25 22.79
N VAL A 81 -21.60 -17.66 23.93
CA VAL A 81 -21.19 -16.25 24.02
C VAL A 81 -19.98 -15.98 23.13
N TRP A 82 -18.93 -16.79 23.22
CA TRP A 82 -17.74 -16.64 22.39
C TRP A 82 -18.06 -16.71 20.88
N HIS A 83 -18.90 -17.65 20.45
CA HIS A 83 -19.33 -17.73 19.05
C HIS A 83 -20.08 -16.48 18.60
N ALA A 84 -20.94 -15.92 19.44
CA ALA A 84 -21.66 -14.68 19.14
C ALA A 84 -20.72 -13.47 19.03
N GLU A 85 -19.73 -13.35 19.93
CA GLU A 85 -18.71 -12.30 19.87
C GLU A 85 -17.80 -12.45 18.65
N LEU A 86 -17.39 -13.67 18.33
CA LEU A 86 -16.60 -13.98 17.15
C LEU A 86 -17.35 -13.65 15.85
N ALA A 87 -18.66 -13.90 15.80
CA ALA A 87 -19.51 -13.54 14.67
C ALA A 87 -19.58 -12.01 14.51
N ARG A 88 -19.80 -11.26 15.60
CA ARG A 88 -19.79 -9.79 15.59
C ARG A 88 -18.45 -9.23 15.14
N ALA A 89 -17.34 -9.75 15.65
CA ALA A 89 -15.99 -9.33 15.24
C ALA A 89 -15.76 -9.57 13.74
N ARG A 90 -16.24 -10.70 13.19
CA ARG A 90 -16.17 -10.99 11.76
C ARG A 90 -17.02 -10.04 10.93
N ASP A 91 -18.21 -9.69 11.38
CA ASP A 91 -19.08 -8.77 10.67
C ASP A 91 -18.56 -7.34 10.71
N ASN A 92 -18.01 -6.87 11.83
CA ASN A 92 -17.32 -5.57 11.90
C ASN A 92 -16.16 -5.49 10.89
N ILE A 93 -15.34 -6.54 10.77
CA ILE A 93 -14.25 -6.58 9.77
C ILE A 93 -14.80 -6.52 8.33
N LYS A 94 -15.93 -7.19 8.07
CA LYS A 94 -16.57 -7.11 6.75
C LYS A 94 -17.09 -5.71 6.48
N VAL A 95 -17.68 -5.06 7.47
CA VAL A 95 -18.16 -3.66 7.38
C VAL A 95 -16.99 -2.71 7.16
N ASP A 96 -15.90 -2.81 7.92
CA ASP A 96 -14.71 -1.97 7.73
C ASP A 96 -14.09 -2.17 6.34
N LYS A 97 -14.00 -3.42 5.87
CA LYS A 97 -13.53 -3.72 4.51
C LYS A 97 -14.49 -3.22 3.44
N ALA A 98 -15.80 -3.34 3.65
CA ALA A 98 -16.81 -2.88 2.71
C ALA A 98 -16.87 -1.35 2.66
N GLN A 99 -16.71 -0.68 3.80
CA GLN A 99 -16.63 0.78 3.91
C GLN A 99 -15.35 1.30 3.25
N ALA A 100 -14.19 0.72 3.57
CA ALA A 100 -12.94 1.08 2.91
C ALA A 100 -12.98 0.80 1.38
N ALA A 101 -13.66 -0.27 0.95
CA ALA A 101 -13.87 -0.55 -0.47
C ALA A 101 -14.88 0.40 -1.13
N ALA A 102 -15.93 0.83 -0.42
CA ALA A 102 -16.92 1.78 -0.91
C ALA A 102 -16.35 3.20 -1.01
N ASP A 103 -15.62 3.65 0.01
CA ASP A 103 -14.94 4.95 0.04
C ASP A 103 -13.86 5.05 -1.07
N GLN A 104 -13.28 3.91 -1.49
CA GLN A 104 -12.31 3.82 -2.59
C GLN A 104 -12.95 3.63 -3.98
N GLN A 105 -14.20 3.17 -4.06
CA GLN A 105 -14.92 3.00 -5.33
C GLN A 105 -15.44 4.32 -5.93
N ASP A 106 -15.61 5.36 -5.13
CA ASP A 106 -16.09 6.67 -5.59
C ASP A 106 -14.98 7.60 -6.13
N VAL A 107 -13.70 7.23 -5.96
CA VAL A 107 -12.57 8.04 -6.44
C VAL A 107 -12.23 7.66 -7.88
N THR A 108 -12.58 8.54 -8.82
CA THR A 108 -12.30 8.36 -10.24
C THR A 108 -10.81 8.53 -10.57
N HIS A 109 -10.36 7.87 -11.64
CA HIS A 109 -9.01 8.04 -12.21
C HIS A 109 -8.63 9.52 -12.40
N THR A 110 -9.55 10.33 -12.93
CA THR A 110 -9.36 11.77 -13.15
C THR A 110 -9.23 12.58 -11.85
N GLN A 111 -9.94 12.20 -10.78
CA GLN A 111 -9.77 12.87 -9.48
C GLN A 111 -8.37 12.65 -8.92
N VAL A 112 -7.85 11.42 -8.98
CA VAL A 112 -6.49 11.12 -8.48
C VAL A 112 -5.42 11.83 -9.30
N GLN A 113 -5.56 11.85 -10.64
CA GLN A 113 -4.68 12.65 -11.50
C GLN A 113 -4.71 14.13 -11.09
N GLY A 114 -5.90 14.66 -10.78
CA GLY A 114 -6.08 16.03 -10.30
C GLY A 114 -5.41 16.30 -8.95
N TRP A 115 -5.50 15.38 -8.00
CA TRP A 115 -4.79 15.49 -6.72
C TRP A 115 -3.28 15.54 -6.92
N LEU A 116 -2.73 14.64 -7.76
CA LEU A 116 -1.30 14.62 -8.08
C LEU A 116 -0.86 15.88 -8.81
N ARG A 117 -1.71 16.44 -9.68
CA ARG A 117 -1.47 17.74 -10.33
C ARG A 117 -1.35 18.85 -9.31
N ASP A 118 -2.38 19.03 -8.50
CA ASP A 118 -2.46 20.11 -7.52
C ASP A 118 -1.30 20.05 -6.54
N LEU A 119 -0.94 18.83 -6.12
CA LEU A 119 0.17 18.58 -5.23
C LEU A 119 1.53 18.88 -5.89
N GLY A 120 1.74 18.44 -7.13
CA GLY A 120 2.98 18.72 -7.87
C GLY A 120 3.23 20.21 -8.02
N LEU A 121 2.19 20.97 -8.41
CA LEU A 121 2.25 22.42 -8.52
C LEU A 121 2.54 23.08 -7.15
N ALA A 122 1.85 22.65 -6.09
CA ALA A 122 2.05 23.20 -4.75
C ALA A 122 3.47 22.93 -4.19
N LEU A 123 4.08 21.80 -4.58
CA LEU A 123 5.43 21.41 -4.19
C LEU A 123 6.53 22.10 -5.01
N GLY A 124 6.16 22.85 -6.05
CA GLY A 124 7.08 23.66 -6.88
C GLY A 124 7.58 22.95 -8.13
N PHE A 125 6.90 21.89 -8.58
CA PHE A 125 7.25 21.19 -9.83
C PHE A 125 6.46 21.74 -11.01
N ASP A 126 7.07 21.64 -12.19
CA ASP A 126 6.32 21.68 -13.44
C ASP A 126 5.59 20.36 -13.63
N VAL A 127 4.29 20.40 -13.92
CA VAL A 127 3.46 19.20 -14.04
C VAL A 127 3.09 18.95 -15.50
N TRP A 128 3.17 17.70 -15.93
CA TRP A 128 2.60 17.21 -17.18
C TRP A 128 1.45 16.24 -16.89
N ILE A 129 0.35 16.37 -17.64
CA ILE A 129 -0.77 15.43 -17.67
C ILE A 129 -0.75 14.71 -19.01
N ALA A 130 -1.00 13.39 -18.97
CA ALA A 130 -1.06 12.53 -20.14
C ALA A 130 -1.86 13.14 -21.29
N SER A 131 -1.35 13.00 -22.51
CA SER A 131 -1.87 13.69 -23.71
C SER A 131 -3.36 13.41 -23.97
N ASN A 132 -3.82 12.21 -23.67
CA ASN A 132 -5.20 11.75 -23.80
C ASN A 132 -6.15 12.27 -22.72
N ASP A 133 -5.63 12.73 -21.58
CA ASP A 133 -6.45 13.12 -20.42
C ASP A 133 -6.47 14.64 -20.18
N ARG A 134 -5.64 15.40 -20.89
CA ARG A 134 -5.49 16.85 -20.71
C ARG A 134 -6.80 17.64 -20.78
N GLY A 135 -7.72 17.22 -21.65
CA GLY A 135 -9.00 17.89 -21.89
C GLY A 135 -10.12 17.52 -20.93
N ARG A 136 -9.89 16.59 -19.98
CA ARG A 136 -10.94 16.13 -19.06
C ARG A 136 -11.38 17.25 -18.11
N PRO A 137 -12.69 17.35 -17.78
CA PRO A 137 -13.17 18.28 -16.76
C PRO A 137 -12.60 17.94 -15.39
N TYR A 138 -12.17 18.95 -14.63
CA TYR A 138 -11.74 18.82 -13.24
C TYR A 138 -11.92 20.14 -12.49
N GLY A 139 -12.69 20.12 -11.39
CA GLY A 139 -13.12 21.33 -10.71
C GLY A 139 -13.91 22.25 -11.65
N ASP A 140 -13.57 23.54 -11.65
CA ASP A 140 -14.16 24.56 -12.52
C ASP A 140 -13.48 24.66 -13.92
N GLY A 141 -12.51 23.79 -14.20
CA GLY A 141 -11.67 23.88 -15.39
C GLY A 141 -11.35 22.52 -16.00
N ARG A 142 -10.14 22.42 -16.57
CA ARG A 142 -9.60 21.19 -17.17
C ARG A 142 -8.51 20.60 -16.30
N LEU A 143 -8.32 19.30 -16.45
CA LEU A 143 -7.30 18.56 -15.73
C LEU A 143 -5.90 19.15 -15.96
N ALA A 144 -5.55 19.51 -17.20
CA ALA A 144 -4.23 20.08 -17.51
C ALA A 144 -4.06 21.59 -17.26
N ASP A 145 -5.01 22.26 -16.59
CA ASP A 145 -4.86 23.68 -16.28
C ASP A 145 -3.65 23.91 -15.35
N GLY A 146 -2.82 24.91 -15.68
CA GLY A 146 -1.57 25.19 -14.97
C GLY A 146 -0.40 24.23 -15.28
N CYS A 147 -0.61 23.22 -16.12
CA CYS A 147 0.40 22.24 -16.50
C CYS A 147 1.19 22.63 -17.76
N LEU A 148 2.33 21.98 -17.97
CA LEU A 148 3.11 22.07 -19.20
C LEU A 148 2.27 21.72 -20.42
N ALA A 149 2.30 22.59 -21.43
CA ALA A 149 1.63 22.37 -22.72
C ALA A 149 2.39 21.40 -23.63
N VAL A 150 3.72 21.37 -23.51
CA VAL A 150 4.63 20.53 -24.29
C VAL A 150 5.70 19.98 -23.36
N LEU A 151 6.04 18.70 -23.52
CA LEU A 151 7.16 18.09 -22.80
C LEU A 151 8.51 18.70 -23.24
N PRO A 152 9.51 18.76 -22.36
CA PRO A 152 10.86 19.22 -22.71
C PRO A 152 11.44 18.48 -23.94
N PRO A 153 12.24 19.16 -24.79
CA PRO A 153 12.76 18.59 -26.04
C PRO A 153 13.46 17.22 -25.91
N PRO A 154 14.28 16.94 -24.87
CA PRO A 154 14.91 15.64 -24.71
C PRO A 154 13.92 14.47 -24.61
N ILE A 155 12.74 14.73 -24.03
CA ILE A 155 11.67 13.76 -23.88
C ILE A 155 10.79 13.74 -25.13
N ALA A 156 10.40 14.93 -25.60
CA ALA A 156 9.47 15.10 -26.72
C ALA A 156 9.99 14.53 -28.04
N GLY A 157 11.30 14.49 -28.26
CA GLY A 157 11.94 13.97 -29.47
C GLY A 157 12.59 12.59 -29.32
N GLY A 158 12.51 11.96 -28.13
CA GLY A 158 13.13 10.67 -27.87
C GLY A 158 12.37 9.48 -28.48
N PRO A 159 13.03 8.30 -28.60
CA PRO A 159 12.42 7.10 -29.18
C PRO A 159 11.20 6.58 -28.40
N ALA A 160 11.10 6.90 -27.11
CA ALA A 160 9.96 6.55 -26.24
C ALA A 160 8.93 7.67 -26.06
N SER A 161 9.02 8.77 -26.82
CA SER A 161 8.18 9.97 -26.65
C SER A 161 6.68 9.64 -26.61
N ASP A 162 6.21 8.76 -27.48
CA ASP A 162 4.79 8.37 -27.54
C ASP A 162 4.33 7.64 -26.27
N ALA A 163 5.15 6.75 -25.73
CA ALA A 163 4.86 6.05 -24.49
C ALA A 163 4.89 7.01 -23.29
N ILE A 164 5.91 7.88 -23.22
CA ILE A 164 6.08 8.84 -22.12
C ILE A 164 4.95 9.86 -22.08
N ARG A 165 4.48 10.33 -23.23
CA ARG A 165 3.35 11.28 -23.33
C ARG A 165 2.05 10.74 -22.76
N LEU A 166 1.93 9.41 -22.68
CA LEU A 166 0.77 8.74 -22.13
C LEU A 166 0.89 8.50 -20.62
N ILE A 167 2.03 8.74 -19.97
CA ILE A 167 2.13 8.59 -18.52
C ILE A 167 1.20 9.59 -17.83
N ASP A 168 0.34 9.09 -16.94
CA ASP A 168 -0.80 9.82 -16.37
C ASP A 168 -0.40 11.19 -15.81
N VAL A 169 0.64 11.22 -14.96
CA VAL A 169 1.21 12.47 -14.42
C VAL A 169 2.74 12.38 -14.37
N LEU A 170 3.43 13.43 -14.82
CA LEU A 170 4.87 13.61 -14.59
C LEU A 170 5.12 14.90 -13.81
N TRP A 171 6.08 14.85 -12.89
CA TRP A 171 6.61 16.03 -12.21
C TRP A 171 8.04 16.28 -12.67
N LEU A 172 8.30 17.52 -13.07
CA LEU A 172 9.57 17.96 -13.63
C LEU A 172 10.13 19.11 -12.81
N GLU A 173 11.45 19.15 -12.68
CA GLU A 173 12.16 20.34 -12.21
C GLU A 173 12.14 21.42 -13.30
N SER A 174 12.37 22.67 -12.92
CA SER A 174 12.36 23.81 -13.86
C SER A 174 13.41 23.72 -14.98
N ASN A 175 14.39 22.83 -14.86
CA ASN A 175 15.37 22.53 -15.91
C ASN A 175 14.90 21.47 -16.91
N GLY A 176 13.66 20.96 -16.76
CA GLY A 176 13.06 19.93 -17.62
C GLY A 176 13.40 18.49 -17.26
N CYS A 177 14.13 18.25 -16.15
CA CYS A 177 14.41 16.89 -15.68
C CYS A 177 13.19 16.30 -14.98
N VAL A 178 12.80 15.08 -15.37
CA VAL A 178 11.70 14.35 -14.70
C VAL A 178 12.15 13.88 -13.32
N THR A 179 11.50 14.37 -12.28
CA THR A 179 11.74 13.96 -10.90
C THR A 179 10.86 12.78 -10.50
N ALA A 180 9.59 12.79 -10.91
CA ALA A 180 8.66 11.71 -10.60
C ALA A 180 7.69 11.40 -11.73
N ALA A 181 7.29 10.14 -11.83
CA ALA A 181 6.27 9.66 -12.74
C ALA A 181 5.22 8.85 -11.98
N PHE A 182 3.95 9.09 -12.31
CA PHE A 182 2.81 8.46 -11.66
C PHE A 182 1.91 7.82 -12.70
N GLU A 183 1.61 6.54 -12.49
CA GLU A 183 0.63 5.78 -13.25
C GLU A 183 -0.54 5.45 -12.32
N VAL A 184 -1.72 6.00 -12.63
CA VAL A 184 -2.92 5.88 -11.81
C VAL A 184 -3.70 4.67 -12.29
N GLU A 185 -3.72 3.61 -11.48
CA GLU A 185 -4.33 2.34 -11.85
C GLU A 185 -5.71 2.20 -11.20
N HIS A 186 -6.75 2.55 -11.95
CA HIS A 186 -8.14 2.37 -11.52
C HIS A 186 -8.76 1.10 -12.16
N SER A 187 -8.82 1.03 -13.49
CA SER A 187 -9.33 -0.11 -14.28
C SER A 187 -8.47 -0.43 -15.51
N THR A 188 -7.36 0.29 -15.69
CA THR A 188 -6.36 0.05 -16.74
C THR A 188 -5.51 -1.18 -16.41
N SER A 189 -4.80 -1.71 -17.40
CA SER A 189 -3.88 -2.83 -17.15
C SER A 189 -2.63 -2.30 -16.45
N ILE A 190 -2.41 -2.69 -15.20
CA ILE A 190 -1.17 -2.44 -14.43
C ILE A 190 0.09 -2.70 -15.28
N TYR A 191 0.02 -3.70 -16.17
CA TYR A 191 1.07 -4.06 -17.11
C TYR A 191 1.50 -2.89 -18.02
N SER A 192 0.55 -2.18 -18.64
CA SER A 192 0.87 -1.09 -19.58
C SER A 192 1.45 0.14 -18.88
N GLY A 193 0.98 0.45 -17.65
CA GLY A 193 1.56 1.52 -16.84
C GLY A 193 3.03 1.23 -16.49
N ILE A 194 3.33 0.00 -16.06
CA ILE A 194 4.71 -0.44 -15.78
C ILE A 194 5.61 -0.30 -17.02
N VAL A 195 5.14 -0.68 -18.21
CA VAL A 195 5.93 -0.59 -19.44
C VAL A 195 6.22 0.87 -19.82
N ARG A 196 5.25 1.79 -19.73
CA ARG A 196 5.48 3.21 -19.99
C ARG A 196 6.52 3.81 -19.04
N MET A 197 6.48 3.44 -17.75
CA MET A 197 7.49 3.88 -16.79
C MET A 197 8.88 3.28 -17.07
N LEU A 198 8.95 2.03 -17.56
CA LEU A 198 10.20 1.43 -18.02
C LEU A 198 10.79 2.20 -19.20
N ASP A 199 9.97 2.51 -20.20
CA ASP A 199 10.39 3.28 -21.38
C ASP A 199 10.93 4.65 -20.98
N LEU A 200 10.30 5.32 -20.01
CA LEU A 200 10.79 6.56 -19.42
C LEU A 200 12.16 6.37 -18.74
N ALA A 201 12.27 5.38 -17.85
CA ALA A 201 13.49 5.13 -17.08
C ALA A 201 14.70 4.75 -17.95
N LEU A 202 14.45 4.05 -19.07
CA LEU A 202 15.49 3.63 -20.01
C LEU A 202 15.86 4.71 -21.04
N SER A 203 15.01 5.73 -21.22
CA SER A 203 15.24 6.81 -22.19
C SER A 203 16.00 8.01 -21.60
N GLY A 204 16.08 8.10 -20.27
CA GLY A 204 16.81 9.16 -19.57
C GLY A 204 18.25 8.79 -19.20
N GLU A 205 18.97 9.74 -18.62
CA GLU A 205 20.25 9.47 -17.97
C GLU A 205 20.04 8.52 -16.77
N PRO A 206 20.89 7.48 -16.60
CA PRO A 206 20.79 6.57 -15.46
C PRO A 206 20.77 7.31 -14.13
N GLY A 207 19.73 7.10 -13.32
CA GLY A 207 19.55 7.73 -12.01
C GLY A 207 18.96 9.15 -12.01
N ALA A 208 18.55 9.68 -13.17
CA ALA A 208 17.94 11.01 -13.25
C ALA A 208 16.52 11.07 -12.67
N ILE A 209 15.75 9.97 -12.77
CA ILE A 209 14.38 9.88 -12.24
C ILE A 209 14.45 9.37 -10.80
N ARG A 210 13.89 10.14 -9.87
CA ARG A 210 13.96 9.87 -8.42
C ARG A 210 12.80 9.02 -7.89
N GLY A 211 11.65 9.02 -8.55
CA GLY A 211 10.50 8.24 -8.11
C GLY A 211 9.57 7.79 -9.23
N LEU A 212 9.34 6.49 -9.30
CA LEU A 212 8.31 5.87 -10.14
C LEU A 212 7.21 5.34 -9.22
N TYR A 213 5.96 5.74 -9.44
CA TYR A 213 4.85 5.44 -8.54
C TYR A 213 3.70 4.79 -9.28
N LEU A 214 3.28 3.62 -8.81
CA LEU A 214 1.98 3.04 -9.14
C LEU A 214 0.97 3.51 -8.11
N VAL A 215 0.01 4.33 -8.54
CA VAL A 215 -0.99 4.95 -7.67
C VAL A 215 -2.30 4.19 -7.83
N ALA A 216 -2.73 3.45 -6.83
CA ALA A 216 -3.92 2.60 -6.95
C ALA A 216 -4.72 2.52 -5.63
N PRO A 217 -5.98 2.04 -5.65
CA PRO A 217 -6.74 1.77 -4.43
C PRO A 217 -6.02 0.78 -3.54
N ASP A 218 -6.00 1.00 -2.23
CA ASP A 218 -5.28 0.19 -1.25
C ASP A 218 -5.58 -1.32 -1.36
N SER A 219 -6.81 -1.67 -1.75
CA SER A 219 -7.24 -3.05 -1.98
C SER A 219 -6.50 -3.77 -3.11
N ARG A 220 -5.85 -3.05 -4.04
CA ARG A 220 -5.11 -3.59 -5.18
C ARG A 220 -3.61 -3.79 -4.91
N GLU A 221 -3.12 -3.48 -3.70
CA GLU A 221 -1.68 -3.57 -3.39
C GLU A 221 -1.10 -4.97 -3.70
N GLU A 222 -1.78 -6.04 -3.27
CA GLU A 222 -1.32 -7.41 -3.54
C GLU A 222 -1.34 -7.79 -5.03
N GLU A 223 -2.30 -7.27 -5.79
CA GLU A 223 -2.35 -7.47 -7.25
C GLU A 223 -1.16 -6.81 -7.93
N VAL A 224 -0.87 -5.56 -7.58
CA VAL A 224 0.27 -4.80 -8.10
C VAL A 224 1.59 -5.49 -7.72
N ARG A 225 1.71 -5.91 -6.47
CA ARG A 225 2.86 -6.66 -5.96
C ARG A 225 3.07 -7.97 -6.72
N ALA A 226 2.01 -8.70 -7.03
CA ALA A 226 2.08 -9.92 -7.81
C ALA A 226 2.54 -9.65 -9.26
N GLN A 227 2.10 -8.56 -9.89
CA GLN A 227 2.56 -8.18 -11.23
C GLN A 227 4.06 -7.86 -11.24
N LEU A 228 4.54 -7.03 -10.31
CA LEU A 228 5.96 -6.64 -10.26
C LEU A 228 6.91 -7.83 -10.02
N ARG A 229 6.46 -8.87 -9.31
CA ARG A 229 7.24 -10.10 -9.08
C ARG A 229 7.38 -11.01 -10.30
N ARG A 230 6.69 -10.71 -11.42
CA ARG A 230 6.78 -11.54 -12.62
C ARG A 230 8.20 -11.48 -13.20
N PRO A 231 8.78 -12.59 -13.67
CA PRO A 231 10.14 -12.61 -14.22
C PRO A 231 10.38 -11.61 -15.37
N ALA A 232 9.36 -11.31 -16.17
CA ALA A 232 9.41 -10.30 -17.23
C ALA A 232 9.73 -8.89 -16.72
N PHE A 233 9.44 -8.63 -15.45
CA PHE A 233 9.69 -7.37 -14.76
C PHE A 233 10.84 -7.45 -13.76
N SER A 234 11.66 -8.50 -13.80
CA SER A 234 12.85 -8.61 -12.94
C SER A 234 13.82 -7.42 -13.08
N ARG A 235 13.85 -6.76 -14.24
CA ARG A 235 14.60 -5.50 -14.45
C ARG A 235 13.90 -4.26 -13.86
N VAL A 236 12.59 -4.31 -13.62
CA VAL A 236 11.82 -3.25 -12.92
C VAL A 236 12.20 -3.19 -11.45
N SER A 237 12.57 -4.32 -10.84
CA SER A 237 13.03 -4.37 -9.45
C SER A 237 14.18 -3.39 -9.17
N ASP A 238 15.04 -3.16 -10.16
CA ASP A 238 16.17 -2.22 -10.08
C ASP A 238 15.74 -0.75 -10.17
N LEU A 239 14.55 -0.49 -10.74
CA LEU A 239 14.00 0.86 -10.93
C LEU A 239 13.26 1.40 -9.71
N HIS A 240 13.21 0.64 -8.60
CA HIS A 240 12.63 1.06 -7.33
C HIS A 240 11.21 1.64 -7.46
N VAL A 241 10.35 0.98 -8.25
CA VAL A 241 8.93 1.36 -8.37
C VAL A 241 8.25 1.22 -7.01
N ARG A 242 7.59 2.29 -6.56
CA ARG A 242 6.88 2.36 -5.28
C ARG A 242 5.39 2.37 -5.50
N TYR A 243 4.66 1.91 -4.50
CA TYR A 243 3.21 1.92 -4.49
C TYR A 243 2.70 3.10 -3.68
N LEU A 244 1.82 3.92 -4.25
CA LEU A 244 1.21 5.04 -3.56
C LEU A 244 -0.30 4.77 -3.39
N PRO A 245 -0.76 4.40 -2.19
CA PRO A 245 -2.17 4.09 -1.97
C PRO A 245 -3.04 5.34 -2.07
N TYR A 246 -4.26 5.20 -2.61
CA TYR A 246 -5.23 6.29 -2.66
C TYR A 246 -5.54 6.85 -1.27
N GLY A 247 -5.71 5.98 -0.25
CA GLY A 247 -6.02 6.40 1.10
C GLY A 247 -4.93 7.28 1.73
N GLU A 248 -3.66 6.93 1.51
CA GLU A 248 -2.51 7.74 1.98
C GLU A 248 -2.45 9.09 1.27
N LEU A 249 -2.67 9.11 -0.05
CA LEU A 249 -2.65 10.33 -0.84
C LEU A 249 -3.78 11.28 -0.43
N ASP A 250 -5.01 10.79 -0.33
CA ASP A 250 -6.17 11.61 0.01
C ASP A 250 -6.06 12.19 1.43
N SER A 251 -5.66 11.37 2.40
CA SER A 251 -5.55 11.80 3.81
C SER A 251 -4.48 12.86 4.04
N ASN A 252 -3.44 12.92 3.21
CA ASN A 252 -2.25 13.74 3.46
C ASN A 252 -2.03 14.89 2.46
N ARG A 253 -2.68 14.87 1.27
CA ARG A 253 -2.41 15.84 0.18
C ARG A 253 -2.53 17.30 0.59
N GLU A 254 -3.52 17.66 1.41
CA GLU A 254 -3.74 19.07 1.80
C GLU A 254 -2.63 19.59 2.72
N ALA A 255 -2.20 18.78 3.68
CA ALA A 255 -1.11 19.12 4.58
C ALA A 255 0.22 19.23 3.81
N ILE A 256 0.47 18.29 2.90
CA ILE A 256 1.66 18.28 2.04
C ILE A 256 1.66 19.49 1.11
N ALA A 257 0.55 19.83 0.48
CA ALA A 257 0.46 21.01 -0.38
C ALA A 257 0.82 22.31 0.37
N ARG A 258 0.45 22.39 1.66
CA ARG A 258 0.70 23.58 2.47
C ARG A 258 2.13 23.67 3.02
N PHE A 259 2.69 22.55 3.49
CA PHE A 259 3.94 22.54 4.26
C PHE A 259 5.09 21.79 3.60
N GLY A 260 4.80 20.94 2.62
CA GLY A 260 5.76 20.12 1.92
C GLY A 260 6.62 20.89 0.92
N ARG A 261 7.77 20.31 0.58
CA ARG A 261 8.65 20.75 -0.50
C ARG A 261 9.33 19.54 -1.13
N GLY A 262 9.51 19.60 -2.45
CA GLY A 262 10.19 18.54 -3.20
C GLY A 262 9.47 17.18 -3.09
N LEU A 263 10.21 16.11 -3.38
CA LEU A 263 9.62 14.77 -3.49
C LEU A 263 9.46 14.04 -2.14
N HIS A 264 10.20 14.47 -1.11
CA HIS A 264 10.30 13.74 0.17
C HIS A 264 8.96 13.34 0.81
N PRO A 265 7.92 14.22 0.87
CA PRO A 265 6.64 13.83 1.45
C PRO A 265 5.97 12.67 0.71
N ILE A 266 6.09 12.62 -0.62
CA ILE A 266 5.53 11.54 -1.45
C ILE A 266 6.27 10.23 -1.21
N GLU A 267 7.59 10.30 -1.03
CA GLU A 267 8.40 9.13 -0.69
C GLU A 267 8.00 8.51 0.65
N GLN A 268 7.54 9.33 1.61
CA GLN A 268 7.07 8.85 2.91
C GLN A 268 5.69 8.19 2.86
N LEU A 269 4.81 8.61 1.94
CA LEU A 269 3.50 7.97 1.74
C LEU A 269 3.62 6.66 0.94
N ALA A 270 4.64 6.56 0.10
CA ALA A 270 4.79 5.42 -0.79
C ALA A 270 5.39 4.20 -0.09
N ARG A 271 4.90 3.02 -0.46
CA ARG A 271 5.34 1.72 0.06
C ARG A 271 6.26 1.04 -0.95
N ASN A 272 7.35 0.46 -0.45
CA ASN A 272 8.20 -0.41 -1.27
C ASN A 272 7.49 -1.76 -1.47
N LEU A 273 7.45 -2.25 -2.72
CA LEU A 273 6.80 -3.52 -3.05
C LEU A 273 7.76 -4.73 -3.14
N ASN A 274 9.06 -4.48 -2.90
CA ASN A 274 10.12 -5.50 -2.88
C ASN A 274 9.98 -6.46 -1.69
#